data_AF-A0A3A1XJ79-F1
#
_entry.id   AF-A0A3A1XJ79-F1
#
_cell.length_a   1.000
_cell.length_b   1.000
_cell.length_c   1.000
_cell.angle_alpha   90.00
_cell.angle_beta   90.00
_cell.angle_gamma   90.00
#
_symmetry.space_group_name_H-M   'P 1'
#
loop_
_entity.id
_entity.type
_entity.pdbx_description
1 polymer ?
#
loop_
_entity_poly.entity_id
_entity_poly.type
_entity_poly.pdbx_seq_one_letter_code
_entity_poly.pdbx_strand_id
1 'polypeptide(L)'
;IVENITKNKQALAISTPGYGASAESLFKMTLGNHIGLKLFNNLSDDDLFKPAYGSFYVELKEDAEVPSLANTSLVDVEIVGETTENYAITSSNSEEIDLSDLQKVWESELSSIFPYKKPGEIVETINNKTNVSTTNHMHIGKLKPLSHPRVIIPVFPGNNCEYDTQAAFEKAGADAHTLIINNLSAKDIAQSAEKLVEEIKKSQIVMIPGGFSGGDEPDGSAKFITAFFRNPAVTDAVRDLLNNRDGLMLGICNGFQALIKLGLVPFGDIVPMDSNCPTLTYNTIGRHQSRIVRTRVASNLSPWLANTQVGDMHTVAISHGEGRFIATNEVMEKLINNGQIATQYVDSNGVPSMSLNVNPNGSIMSVEGITSPDGRVFGKMGHCERAGRDLYVNIPDFHEQPLFEAGVEYFTA
;
A
#
# COMPACT_ATOMS: atom_id res chain seq x y z
N ILE A 1 -21.14 -15.73 25.31
CA ILE A 1 -22.08 -14.67 24.85
C ILE A 1 -21.49 -13.90 23.68
N VAL A 2 -20.37 -13.22 23.87
CA VAL A 2 -19.68 -12.42 22.84
C VAL A 2 -19.44 -13.20 21.53
N GLU A 3 -18.88 -14.41 21.61
CA GLU A 3 -18.68 -15.24 20.41
C GLU A 3 -19.97 -15.52 19.62
N ASN A 4 -21.11 -15.71 20.31
CA ASN A 4 -22.38 -16.01 19.68
C ASN A 4 -22.93 -14.79 18.94
N ILE A 5 -22.93 -13.62 19.59
CA ILE A 5 -23.40 -12.37 18.97
C ILE A 5 -22.47 -11.92 17.83
N THR A 6 -21.16 -12.18 17.91
CA THR A 6 -20.23 -11.97 16.79
C THR A 6 -20.54 -12.93 15.64
N LYS A 7 -20.68 -14.24 15.92
CA LYS A 7 -20.96 -15.26 14.90
C LYS A 7 -22.28 -14.99 14.17
N ASN A 8 -23.29 -14.49 14.87
CA ASN A 8 -24.59 -14.15 14.31
C ASN A 8 -24.64 -12.73 13.72
N LYS A 9 -23.51 -12.03 13.65
CA LYS A 9 -23.39 -10.65 13.13
C LYS A 9 -24.34 -9.67 13.82
N GLN A 10 -24.57 -9.83 15.12
CA GLN A 10 -25.39 -8.94 15.96
C GLN A 10 -24.57 -7.83 16.63
N ALA A 11 -23.27 -8.08 16.86
CA ALA A 11 -22.35 -7.06 17.36
C ALA A 11 -21.81 -6.20 16.21
N LEU A 12 -21.83 -4.87 16.39
CA LEU A 12 -21.25 -3.87 15.50
C LEU A 12 -19.82 -3.51 15.89
N ALA A 13 -19.57 -3.32 17.20
CA ALA A 13 -18.26 -3.06 17.77
C ALA A 13 -18.13 -3.77 19.13
N ILE A 14 -16.91 -4.18 19.48
CA ILE A 14 -16.61 -4.84 20.76
C ILE A 14 -15.30 -4.26 21.31
N SER A 15 -15.29 -3.92 22.59
CA SER A 15 -14.10 -3.48 23.31
C SER A 15 -14.03 -4.11 24.69
N THR A 16 -12.81 -4.28 25.21
CA THR A 16 -12.57 -4.75 26.59
C THR A 16 -11.80 -3.67 27.34
N PRO A 17 -12.19 -3.31 28.57
CA PRO A 17 -11.45 -2.38 29.41
C PRO A 17 -10.01 -2.83 29.66
N GLY A 18 -9.09 -1.88 29.53
CA GLY A 18 -7.66 -2.03 29.85
C GLY A 18 -7.26 -1.22 31.08
N TYR A 19 -6.07 -0.64 31.07
CA TYR A 19 -5.57 0.19 32.17
C TYR A 19 -6.37 1.49 32.36
N GLY A 20 -6.89 2.09 31.29
CA GLY A 20 -7.79 3.25 31.39
C GLY A 20 -9.24 2.90 31.70
N ALA A 21 -9.49 1.66 32.15
CA ALA A 21 -10.81 1.17 32.56
C ALA A 21 -11.89 1.35 31.46
N SER A 22 -13.14 1.47 31.89
CA SER A 22 -14.29 1.63 30.99
C SER A 22 -14.29 2.98 30.30
N ALA A 23 -13.86 4.05 30.97
CA ALA A 23 -13.77 5.39 30.40
C ALA A 23 -12.93 5.41 29.11
N GLU A 24 -11.70 4.86 29.15
CA GLU A 24 -10.84 4.80 27.97
C GLU A 24 -11.41 3.87 26.88
N SER A 25 -11.97 2.72 27.29
CA SER A 25 -12.53 1.74 26.35
C SER A 25 -13.71 2.31 25.57
N LEU A 26 -14.65 2.94 26.26
CA LEU A 26 -15.83 3.59 25.67
C LEU A 26 -15.43 4.80 24.81
N PHE A 27 -14.51 5.64 25.29
CA PHE A 27 -13.94 6.72 24.48
C PHE A 27 -13.28 6.21 23.20
N LYS A 28 -12.48 5.14 23.25
CA LYS A 28 -11.85 4.59 22.05
C LYS A 28 -12.86 4.01 21.06
N MET A 29 -14.00 3.51 21.53
CA MET A 29 -15.07 3.02 20.66
C MET A 29 -15.74 4.12 19.84
N THR A 30 -15.66 5.39 20.27
CA THR A 30 -16.23 6.54 19.53
C THR A 30 -15.27 7.12 18.48
N LEU A 31 -13.99 6.74 18.51
CA LEU A 31 -12.97 7.29 17.61
C LEU A 31 -13.13 6.76 16.17
N GLY A 32 -12.90 7.65 15.19
CA GLY A 32 -12.84 7.30 13.77
C GLY A 32 -14.17 7.37 13.03
N ASN A 33 -15.25 6.81 13.57
CA ASN A 33 -16.61 6.93 13.02
C ASN A 33 -17.36 8.19 13.50
N HIS A 34 -16.86 8.83 14.56
CA HIS A 34 -17.44 9.99 15.22
C HIS A 34 -18.87 9.76 15.72
N ILE A 35 -19.16 8.54 16.17
CA ILE A 35 -20.42 8.19 16.84
C ILE A 35 -20.29 8.53 18.33
N GLY A 36 -21.25 9.27 18.89
CA GLY A 36 -21.29 9.59 20.32
C GLY A 36 -21.89 8.49 21.18
N LEU A 37 -21.88 8.72 22.49
CA LEU A 37 -22.37 7.76 23.48
C LEU A 37 -23.09 8.49 24.62
N LYS A 38 -24.29 8.04 24.97
CA LYS A 38 -25.02 8.50 26.14
C LYS A 38 -25.18 7.36 27.13
N LEU A 39 -24.61 7.51 28.32
CA LEU A 39 -24.65 6.53 29.39
C LEU A 39 -25.94 6.63 30.19
N PHE A 40 -26.42 5.49 30.67
CA PHE A 40 -27.59 5.39 31.55
C PHE A 40 -27.18 5.46 33.03
N ASN A 41 -28.17 5.67 33.90
CA ASN A 41 -27.95 5.96 35.33
C ASN A 41 -27.53 4.73 36.16
N ASN A 42 -27.44 3.57 35.54
CA ASN A 42 -26.99 2.32 36.16
C ASN A 42 -25.46 2.21 36.25
N LEU A 43 -24.72 3.06 35.53
CA LEU A 43 -23.27 3.12 35.59
C LEU A 43 -22.86 4.48 36.15
N SER A 44 -22.35 4.52 37.38
CA SER A 44 -21.90 5.78 37.96
C SER A 44 -20.61 6.27 37.29
N ASP A 45 -20.40 7.58 37.28
CA ASP A 45 -19.22 8.18 36.67
C ASP A 45 -17.91 7.68 37.33
N ASP A 46 -17.93 7.40 38.63
CA ASP A 46 -16.81 6.80 39.36
C ASP A 46 -16.53 5.34 38.95
N ASP A 47 -17.56 4.60 38.54
CA ASP A 47 -17.39 3.21 38.09
C ASP A 47 -16.64 3.13 36.75
N LEU A 48 -16.73 4.18 35.92
CA LEU A 48 -16.02 4.23 34.63
C LEU A 48 -14.51 4.12 34.78
N PHE A 49 -13.97 4.52 35.93
CA PHE A 49 -12.53 4.55 36.21
C PHE A 49 -12.07 3.37 37.07
N LYS A 50 -12.96 2.42 37.41
CA LYS A 50 -12.60 1.20 38.13
C LYS A 50 -12.13 0.10 37.18
N PRO A 51 -11.10 -0.68 37.53
CA PRO A 51 -10.70 -1.83 36.73
C PRO A 51 -11.85 -2.83 36.58
N ALA A 52 -12.23 -3.10 35.33
CA ALA A 52 -13.35 -3.98 34.97
C ALA A 52 -12.87 -5.18 34.13
N TYR A 53 -11.77 -5.83 34.55
CA TYR A 53 -11.18 -6.94 33.80
C TYR A 53 -12.17 -8.10 33.60
N GLY A 54 -12.24 -8.61 32.37
CA GLY A 54 -13.19 -9.66 31.99
C GLY A 54 -14.55 -9.14 31.51
N SER A 55 -14.76 -7.81 31.53
CA SER A 55 -15.95 -7.17 30.97
C SER A 55 -15.80 -6.90 29.48
N PHE A 56 -16.93 -6.88 28.77
CA PHE A 56 -16.99 -6.54 27.34
C PHE A 56 -18.04 -5.45 27.14
N TYR A 57 -17.65 -4.37 26.47
CA TYR A 57 -18.58 -3.41 25.89
C TYR A 57 -18.89 -3.83 24.47
N VAL A 58 -20.17 -3.98 24.16
CA VAL A 58 -20.64 -4.43 22.85
C VAL A 58 -21.68 -3.46 22.33
N GLU A 59 -21.39 -2.85 21.19
CA GLU A 59 -22.39 -2.14 20.40
C GLU A 59 -23.22 -3.18 19.64
N LEU A 60 -24.53 -3.14 19.82
CA LEU A 60 -25.47 -4.05 19.18
C LEU A 60 -26.16 -3.37 18.01
N LYS A 61 -26.55 -4.15 16.99
CA LYS A 61 -27.49 -3.68 15.98
C LYS A 61 -28.83 -3.30 16.61
N GLU A 62 -29.55 -2.38 15.97
CA GLU A 62 -30.86 -1.90 16.43
C GLU A 62 -31.88 -3.02 16.60
N ASP A 63 -31.82 -4.08 15.77
CA ASP A 63 -32.70 -5.24 15.80
C ASP A 63 -32.12 -6.44 16.59
N ALA A 64 -30.95 -6.29 17.21
CA ALA A 64 -30.35 -7.38 17.97
C ALA A 64 -31.00 -7.55 19.34
N GLU A 65 -31.37 -8.78 19.66
CA GLU A 65 -31.83 -9.12 21.01
C GLU A 65 -30.66 -9.04 22.00
N VAL A 66 -30.89 -8.35 23.12
CA VAL A 66 -29.96 -8.39 24.25
C VAL A 66 -29.88 -9.83 24.76
N PRO A 67 -28.68 -10.44 24.85
CA PRO A 67 -28.54 -11.85 25.20
C PRO A 67 -29.28 -12.22 26.49
N SER A 68 -30.34 -13.03 26.35
CA SER A 68 -31.26 -13.41 27.44
C SER A 68 -30.65 -14.30 28.55
N LEU A 69 -29.37 -14.63 28.46
CA LEU A 69 -28.60 -15.32 29.49
C LEU A 69 -28.15 -14.39 30.64
N ALA A 70 -28.56 -13.12 30.57
CA ALA A 70 -28.27 -12.06 31.54
C ALA A 70 -28.76 -12.43 32.95
N ASN A 71 -27.83 -12.48 33.90
CA ASN A 71 -28.01 -12.71 35.34
C ASN A 71 -27.98 -14.19 35.75
N THR A 72 -26.94 -14.89 35.31
CA THR A 72 -26.49 -16.10 36.02
C THR A 72 -25.56 -15.70 37.17
N SER A 73 -25.20 -16.63 38.07
CA SER A 73 -24.22 -16.36 39.13
C SER A 73 -22.79 -16.06 38.62
N LEU A 74 -22.55 -16.17 37.30
CA LEU A 74 -21.22 -16.05 36.70
C LEU A 74 -21.09 -14.91 35.70
N VAL A 75 -22.20 -14.43 35.11
CA VAL A 75 -22.19 -13.40 34.07
C VAL A 75 -23.39 -12.49 34.27
N ASP A 76 -23.09 -11.20 34.36
CA ASP A 76 -24.03 -10.09 34.35
C ASP A 76 -24.05 -9.45 32.95
N VAL A 77 -25.23 -9.05 32.48
CA VAL A 77 -25.38 -8.37 31.19
C VAL A 77 -26.35 -7.22 31.38
N GLU A 78 -25.85 -6.02 31.13
CA GLU A 78 -26.57 -4.78 31.37
C GLU A 78 -26.44 -3.84 30.17
N ILE A 79 -27.53 -3.13 29.87
CA ILE A 79 -27.50 -2.03 28.89
C ILE A 79 -26.99 -0.78 29.60
N VAL A 80 -25.79 -0.35 29.26
CA VAL A 80 -25.12 0.79 29.92
C VAL A 80 -25.34 2.13 29.22
N GLY A 81 -25.93 2.14 28.03
CA GLY A 81 -26.14 3.36 27.26
C GLY A 81 -26.64 3.12 25.83
N GLU A 82 -26.69 4.22 25.07
CA GLU A 82 -27.09 4.27 23.66
C GLU A 82 -26.08 5.08 22.83
N THR A 83 -25.85 4.69 21.57
CA THR A 83 -25.05 5.49 20.64
C THR A 83 -25.83 6.70 20.14
N THR A 84 -25.14 7.78 19.79
CA THR A 84 -25.76 9.05 19.37
C THR A 84 -25.08 9.65 18.15
N GLU A 85 -25.82 10.47 17.38
CA GLU A 85 -25.24 11.22 16.25
C GLU A 85 -24.38 12.41 16.70
N ASN A 86 -24.67 12.98 17.89
CA ASN A 86 -23.85 14.05 18.45
C ASN A 86 -22.50 13.49 18.88
N TYR A 87 -21.39 14.04 18.39
CA TYR A 87 -20.05 13.55 18.73
C TYR A 87 -19.62 14.00 20.14
N ALA A 88 -20.29 13.47 21.14
CA ALA A 88 -20.08 13.73 22.55
C ALA A 88 -20.30 12.46 23.39
N ILE A 89 -19.71 12.44 24.59
CA ILE A 89 -20.09 11.49 25.64
C ILE A 89 -20.96 12.20 26.66
N THR A 90 -22.16 11.70 26.89
CA THR A 90 -23.05 12.16 27.97
C THR A 90 -22.99 11.16 29.12
N SER A 91 -22.60 11.62 30.31
CA SER A 91 -22.51 10.81 31.52
C SER A 91 -23.90 10.52 32.13
N SER A 92 -23.91 9.62 33.11
CA SER A 92 -25.12 9.28 33.89
C SER A 92 -25.75 10.48 34.58
N ASN A 93 -24.94 11.52 34.88
CA ASN A 93 -25.37 12.75 35.53
C ASN A 93 -25.73 13.86 34.54
N SER A 94 -25.87 13.54 33.25
CA SER A 94 -26.12 14.49 32.16
C SER A 94 -24.98 15.50 31.93
N GLU A 95 -23.77 15.20 32.38
CA GLU A 95 -22.58 15.96 31.98
C GLU A 95 -22.19 15.56 30.55
N GLU A 96 -21.94 16.53 29.68
CA GLU A 96 -21.58 16.29 28.29
C GLU A 96 -20.12 16.70 28.04
N ILE A 97 -19.36 15.81 27.42
CA ILE A 97 -17.97 16.04 26.99
C ILE A 97 -17.92 15.98 25.47
N ASP A 98 -17.48 17.06 24.83
CA ASP A 98 -17.19 17.08 23.38
C ASP A 98 -16.02 16.15 23.07
N LEU A 99 -16.29 15.11 22.28
CA LEU A 99 -15.29 14.11 21.91
C LEU A 99 -14.22 14.67 20.99
N SER A 100 -14.50 15.74 20.25
CA SER A 100 -13.54 16.40 19.36
C SER A 100 -12.36 16.97 20.14
N ASP A 101 -12.62 17.56 21.30
CA ASP A 101 -11.59 18.13 22.15
C ASP A 101 -10.82 17.04 22.89
N LEU A 102 -11.52 16.01 23.38
CA LEU A 102 -10.86 14.86 24.02
C LEU A 102 -9.97 14.08 23.02
N GLN A 103 -10.44 13.90 21.78
CA GLN A 103 -9.65 13.31 20.70
C GLN A 103 -8.40 14.13 20.41
N LYS A 104 -8.50 15.47 20.31
CA LYS A 104 -7.31 16.32 20.12
C LYS A 104 -6.29 16.12 21.22
N VAL A 105 -6.72 16.07 22.48
CA VAL A 105 -5.83 15.81 23.63
C VAL A 105 -5.17 14.44 23.48
N TRP A 106 -5.96 13.38 23.25
CA TRP A 106 -5.46 12.02 23.09
C TRP A 106 -4.46 11.88 21.93
N GLU A 107 -4.75 12.47 20.77
CA GLU A 107 -3.86 12.44 19.61
C GLU A 107 -2.60 13.32 19.80
N SER A 108 -2.62 14.30 20.71
CA SER A 108 -1.52 15.24 20.92
C SER A 108 -0.34 14.64 21.69
N GLU A 109 -0.60 13.68 22.59
CA GLU A 109 0.39 13.09 23.50
C GLU A 109 1.64 12.59 22.77
N LEU A 110 1.42 11.86 21.67
CA LEU A 110 2.51 11.28 20.89
C LEU A 110 2.88 12.12 19.66
N SER A 111 2.16 13.22 19.38
CA SER A 111 2.31 14.00 18.14
C SER A 111 3.71 14.60 17.96
N SER A 112 4.38 14.96 19.05
CA SER A 112 5.74 15.51 19.03
C SER A 112 6.80 14.48 18.66
N ILE A 113 6.54 13.19 18.95
CA ILE A 113 7.45 12.07 18.70
C ILE A 113 7.09 11.35 17.39
N PHE A 114 5.79 11.20 17.13
CA PHE A 114 5.19 10.53 15.98
C PHE A 114 4.27 11.52 15.25
N PRO A 115 4.84 12.45 14.46
CA PRO A 115 4.03 13.41 13.74
C PRO A 115 3.17 12.66 12.71
N TYR A 116 1.85 12.77 12.85
CA TYR A 116 0.87 12.10 12.00
C TYR A 116 0.14 13.09 11.10
N LYS A 117 0.08 14.37 11.50
CA LYS A 117 -0.45 15.50 10.72
C LYS A 117 0.67 16.50 10.43
N LYS A 118 0.86 16.84 9.16
CA LYS A 118 1.68 17.97 8.73
C LYS A 118 0.98 18.62 7.53
N PRO A 119 0.57 19.89 7.63
CA PRO A 119 -0.06 20.57 6.51
C PRO A 119 0.93 20.67 5.34
N GLY A 120 0.39 20.70 4.14
CA GLY A 120 1.16 20.88 2.91
C GLY A 120 0.25 21.41 1.82
N GLU A 121 0.86 22.12 0.88
CA GLU A 121 0.13 22.76 -0.21
C GLU A 121 -0.42 21.72 -1.19
N ILE A 122 -1.56 22.05 -1.79
CA ILE A 122 -2.08 21.32 -2.95
C ILE A 122 -1.05 21.44 -4.06
N VAL A 123 -0.78 20.32 -4.74
CA VAL A 123 0.14 20.29 -5.88
C VAL A 123 -0.64 20.05 -7.16
N GLU A 124 0.03 20.23 -8.30
CA GLU A 124 -0.59 20.04 -9.59
C GLU A 124 -1.08 18.60 -9.79
N THR A 125 -2.29 18.50 -10.34
CA THR A 125 -2.93 17.25 -10.75
C THR A 125 -2.48 16.93 -12.17
N ILE A 126 -1.55 15.98 -12.33
CA ILE A 126 -0.95 15.63 -13.63
C ILE A 126 -1.90 14.71 -14.39
N ASN A 127 -2.47 15.16 -15.51
CA ASN A 127 -3.41 14.37 -16.31
C ASN A 127 -2.89 14.14 -17.73
N ASN A 128 -2.08 13.10 -17.90
CA ASN A 128 -1.51 12.75 -19.18
C ASN A 128 -2.35 11.68 -19.86
N LYS A 129 -3.31 12.12 -20.66
CA LYS A 129 -4.03 11.22 -21.58
C LYS A 129 -3.14 10.98 -22.79
N THR A 130 -2.50 9.82 -22.83
CA THR A 130 -1.74 9.45 -24.03
C THR A 130 -2.71 8.97 -25.11
N ASN A 131 -2.44 9.32 -26.38
CA ASN A 131 -3.20 8.83 -27.54
C ASN A 131 -2.86 7.37 -27.88
N VAL A 132 -2.06 6.69 -27.05
CA VAL A 132 -1.88 5.24 -27.14
C VAL A 132 -3.24 4.64 -26.79
N SER A 133 -3.90 4.05 -27.79
CA SER A 133 -5.14 3.33 -27.54
C SER A 133 -4.86 2.31 -26.44
N THR A 134 -5.75 2.22 -25.45
CA THR A 134 -5.73 1.18 -24.41
C THR A 134 -5.59 -0.24 -24.99
N THR A 135 -5.82 -0.41 -26.29
CA THR A 135 -5.75 -1.68 -27.01
C THR A 135 -4.44 -1.92 -27.77
N ASN A 136 -3.41 -1.06 -27.73
CA ASN A 136 -2.17 -1.32 -28.48
C ASN A 136 -0.90 -0.73 -27.84
N HIS A 137 -0.44 -1.37 -26.76
CA HIS A 137 0.84 -1.08 -26.10
C HIS A 137 2.02 -1.89 -26.66
N MET A 138 1.80 -2.71 -27.70
CA MET A 138 2.81 -3.62 -28.25
C MET A 138 3.78 -2.93 -29.19
N HIS A 139 5.07 -3.22 -29.06
CA HIS A 139 6.11 -2.63 -29.90
C HIS A 139 6.45 -3.52 -31.11
N ILE A 140 6.43 -4.83 -30.95
CA ILE A 140 6.81 -5.86 -31.94
C ILE A 140 5.53 -6.53 -32.46
N GLY A 141 4.69 -5.78 -33.15
CA GLY A 141 3.51 -6.32 -33.86
C GLY A 141 2.57 -7.15 -32.97
N LYS A 142 1.96 -8.21 -33.52
CA LYS A 142 1.10 -9.13 -32.75
C LYS A 142 1.93 -10.32 -32.25
N LEU A 143 2.08 -10.44 -30.93
CA LEU A 143 2.54 -11.69 -30.30
C LEU A 143 1.45 -12.76 -30.46
N LYS A 144 1.85 -14.03 -30.39
CA LYS A 144 0.88 -15.12 -30.24
C LYS A 144 0.35 -15.09 -28.80
N PRO A 145 -0.98 -15.05 -28.60
CA PRO A 145 -1.55 -15.10 -27.26
C PRO A 145 -1.07 -16.34 -26.50
N LEU A 146 -0.67 -16.13 -25.25
CA LEU A 146 -0.29 -17.19 -24.32
C LEU A 146 -1.48 -17.48 -23.41
N SER A 147 -1.68 -18.75 -23.02
CA SER A 147 -2.70 -19.07 -22.02
C SER A 147 -2.26 -18.70 -20.60
N HIS A 148 -0.96 -18.85 -20.31
CA HIS A 148 -0.34 -18.54 -19.03
C HIS A 148 1.04 -17.90 -19.29
N PRO A 149 1.17 -16.56 -19.29
CA PRO A 149 2.47 -15.93 -19.42
C PRO A 149 3.33 -16.27 -18.19
N ARG A 150 4.61 -16.53 -18.43
CA ARG A 150 5.53 -16.88 -17.35
C ARG A 150 6.12 -15.62 -16.70
N VAL A 151 6.10 -15.59 -15.38
CA VAL A 151 6.66 -14.51 -14.55
C VAL A 151 7.82 -15.06 -13.75
N ILE A 152 8.99 -14.40 -13.82
CA ILE A 152 10.12 -14.70 -12.95
C ILE A 152 10.23 -13.65 -11.85
N ILE A 153 10.29 -14.11 -10.61
CA ILE A 153 10.42 -13.30 -9.39
C ILE A 153 11.76 -13.64 -8.72
N PRO A 154 12.86 -12.93 -9.03
CA PRO A 154 14.10 -13.11 -8.29
C PRO A 154 13.94 -12.63 -6.85
N VAL A 155 14.21 -13.51 -5.89
CA VAL A 155 14.07 -13.26 -4.46
C VAL A 155 15.47 -13.14 -3.87
N PHE A 156 15.82 -11.93 -3.46
CA PHE A 156 17.09 -11.62 -2.82
C PHE A 156 16.95 -11.74 -1.30
N PRO A 157 18.01 -12.10 -0.56
CA PRO A 157 17.98 -12.13 0.90
C PRO A 157 17.51 -10.78 1.47
N GLY A 158 16.41 -10.82 2.23
CA GLY A 158 15.74 -9.64 2.79
C GLY A 158 14.46 -9.22 2.05
N ASN A 159 14.19 -9.73 0.85
CA ASN A 159 12.84 -9.65 0.28
C ASN A 159 11.84 -10.39 1.19
N ASN A 160 10.61 -9.88 1.24
CA ASN A 160 9.57 -10.41 2.12
C ASN A 160 8.14 -10.23 1.57
N CYS A 161 8.01 -9.97 0.27
CA CYS A 161 6.74 -9.73 -0.43
C CYS A 161 6.54 -10.71 -1.60
N GLU A 162 7.46 -11.66 -1.79
CA GLU A 162 7.49 -12.59 -2.91
C GLU A 162 6.29 -13.53 -2.94
N TYR A 163 5.78 -13.98 -1.78
CA TYR A 163 4.61 -14.86 -1.71
C TYR A 163 3.33 -14.11 -2.10
N ASP A 164 3.12 -12.90 -1.58
CA ASP A 164 1.97 -12.06 -1.95
C ASP A 164 2.00 -11.73 -3.44
N THR A 165 3.20 -11.39 -3.95
CA THR A 165 3.43 -11.10 -5.38
C THR A 165 3.11 -12.32 -6.25
N GLN A 166 3.62 -13.49 -5.88
CA GLN A 166 3.36 -14.74 -6.60
C GLN A 166 1.86 -15.04 -6.64
N ALA A 167 1.19 -14.98 -5.49
CA ALA A 167 -0.24 -15.25 -5.38
C ALA A 167 -1.08 -14.26 -6.22
N ALA A 168 -0.68 -12.98 -6.29
CA ALA A 168 -1.35 -11.98 -7.11
C ALA A 168 -1.24 -12.27 -8.63
N PHE A 169 -0.05 -12.66 -9.11
CA PHE A 169 0.13 -13.06 -10.51
C PHE A 169 -0.60 -14.36 -10.86
N GLU A 170 -0.58 -15.35 -9.97
CA GLU A 170 -1.30 -16.61 -10.16
C GLU A 170 -2.82 -16.39 -10.20
N LYS A 171 -3.35 -15.52 -9.32
CA LYS A 171 -4.76 -15.10 -9.34
C LYS A 171 -5.14 -14.44 -10.68
N ALA A 172 -4.23 -13.65 -11.25
CA ALA A 172 -4.39 -13.03 -12.57
C ALA A 172 -4.22 -14.01 -13.75
N GLY A 173 -3.82 -15.27 -13.50
CA GLY A 173 -3.72 -16.33 -14.51
C GLY A 173 -2.31 -16.55 -15.08
N ALA A 174 -1.28 -15.95 -14.50
CA ALA A 174 0.11 -16.16 -14.89
C ALA A 174 0.72 -17.43 -14.29
N ASP A 175 1.80 -17.92 -14.89
CA ASP A 175 2.66 -18.96 -14.32
C ASP A 175 3.86 -18.30 -13.61
N ALA A 176 3.73 -18.04 -12.31
CA ALA A 176 4.70 -17.27 -11.53
C ALA A 176 5.70 -18.16 -10.79
N HIS A 177 6.99 -17.88 -10.97
CA HIS A 177 8.09 -18.65 -10.39
C HIS A 177 9.01 -17.78 -9.55
N THR A 178 9.24 -18.15 -8.30
CA THR A 178 10.26 -17.52 -7.45
C THR A 178 11.63 -18.18 -7.66
N LEU A 179 12.67 -17.37 -7.84
CA LEU A 179 14.06 -17.83 -7.87
C LEU A 179 14.84 -17.22 -6.70
N ILE A 180 15.20 -18.04 -5.71
CA ILE A 180 16.03 -17.58 -4.59
C ILE A 180 17.47 -17.32 -5.08
N ILE A 181 17.94 -16.10 -4.88
CA ILE A 181 19.30 -15.67 -5.19
C ILE A 181 20.21 -16.05 -4.03
N ASN A 182 21.09 -17.02 -4.24
CA ASN A 182 22.08 -17.42 -3.25
C ASN A 182 23.30 -16.51 -3.35
N ASN A 183 23.66 -15.88 -2.24
CA ASN A 183 24.78 -14.96 -2.13
C ASN A 183 25.83 -15.37 -1.09
N LEU A 184 25.84 -16.63 -0.66
CA LEU A 184 26.76 -17.14 0.37
C LEU A 184 28.23 -17.17 -0.08
N SER A 185 28.49 -17.29 -1.39
CA SER A 185 29.83 -17.23 -1.96
C SER A 185 29.84 -16.60 -3.35
N ALA A 186 31.01 -16.18 -3.84
CA ALA A 186 31.15 -15.67 -5.21
C ALA A 186 30.69 -16.68 -6.27
N LYS A 187 30.89 -17.98 -6.03
CA LYS A 187 30.42 -19.06 -6.90
C LYS A 187 28.89 -19.13 -6.91
N ASP A 188 28.26 -19.03 -5.75
CA ASP A 188 26.80 -19.07 -5.62
C ASP A 188 26.14 -17.85 -6.30
N ILE A 189 26.78 -16.68 -6.21
CA ILE A 189 26.34 -15.46 -6.90
C ILE A 189 26.39 -15.67 -8.42
N ALA A 190 27.51 -16.17 -8.95
CA ALA A 190 27.66 -16.44 -10.37
C ALA A 190 26.63 -17.47 -10.87
N GLN A 191 26.44 -18.56 -10.15
CA GLN A 191 25.45 -19.59 -10.49
C GLN A 191 24.02 -19.04 -10.42
N SER A 192 23.71 -18.18 -9.45
CA SER A 192 22.40 -17.53 -9.36
C SER A 192 22.16 -16.60 -10.55
N ALA A 193 23.20 -15.90 -11.03
CA ALA A 193 23.10 -15.02 -12.18
C ALA A 193 22.84 -15.81 -13.47
N GLU A 194 23.55 -16.93 -13.67
CA GLU A 194 23.31 -17.86 -14.78
C GLU A 194 21.87 -18.37 -14.78
N LYS A 195 21.38 -18.85 -13.63
CA LYS A 195 19.99 -19.31 -13.47
C LYS A 195 18.98 -18.20 -13.76
N LEU A 196 19.22 -16.99 -13.26
CA LEU A 196 18.33 -15.87 -13.54
C LEU A 196 18.27 -15.55 -15.03
N VAL A 197 19.41 -15.57 -15.73
CA VAL A 197 19.44 -15.36 -17.19
C VAL A 197 18.61 -16.42 -17.92
N GLU A 198 18.72 -17.69 -17.54
CA GLU A 198 17.93 -18.78 -18.12
C GLU A 198 16.42 -18.60 -17.88
N GLU A 199 16.04 -18.15 -16.67
CA GLU A 199 14.64 -17.93 -16.32
C GLU A 199 14.05 -16.68 -16.98
N ILE A 200 14.81 -15.58 -17.09
CA ILE A 200 14.43 -14.40 -17.88
C ILE A 200 14.19 -14.81 -19.33
N LYS A 201 15.06 -15.65 -19.90
CA LYS A 201 14.92 -16.11 -21.30
C LYS A 201 13.60 -16.84 -21.55
N LYS A 202 13.04 -17.52 -20.56
CA LYS A 202 11.78 -18.27 -20.64
C LYS A 202 10.54 -17.45 -20.29
N SER A 203 10.71 -16.28 -19.67
CA SER A 203 9.63 -15.51 -19.04
C SER A 203 9.19 -14.32 -19.87
N GLN A 204 7.92 -13.95 -19.79
CA GLN A 204 7.38 -12.74 -20.41
C GLN A 204 7.51 -11.52 -19.49
N ILE A 205 7.57 -11.77 -18.18
CA ILE A 205 7.59 -10.73 -17.16
C ILE A 205 8.73 -10.99 -16.18
N VAL A 206 9.47 -9.94 -15.83
CA VAL A 206 10.35 -9.93 -14.65
C VAL A 206 9.74 -9.03 -13.59
N MET A 207 9.46 -9.60 -12.41
CA MET A 207 8.89 -8.89 -11.28
C MET A 207 9.89 -8.83 -10.14
N ILE A 208 10.26 -7.64 -9.69
CA ILE A 208 11.13 -7.45 -8.53
C ILE A 208 10.25 -7.14 -7.30
N PRO A 209 10.19 -8.04 -6.30
CA PRO A 209 9.30 -7.89 -5.15
C PRO A 209 9.80 -6.84 -4.15
N GLY A 210 8.91 -6.44 -3.24
CA GLY A 210 9.24 -5.58 -2.11
C GLY A 210 10.08 -6.25 -1.02
N GLY A 211 10.41 -5.48 0.02
CA GLY A 211 11.17 -5.93 1.19
C GLY A 211 12.38 -5.06 1.49
N PHE A 212 13.40 -5.65 2.13
CA PHE A 212 14.61 -4.98 2.60
C PHE A 212 15.83 -5.74 2.09
N SER A 213 16.02 -5.82 0.77
CA SER A 213 17.11 -6.62 0.19
C SER A 213 18.48 -6.14 0.69
N GLY A 214 19.27 -7.05 1.25
CA GLY A 214 20.53 -6.72 1.91
C GLY A 214 20.40 -5.87 3.19
N GLY A 215 19.22 -5.81 3.80
CA GLY A 215 18.93 -4.97 4.96
C GLY A 215 18.92 -3.47 4.65
N ASP A 216 18.84 -3.11 3.36
CA ASP A 216 19.01 -1.74 2.84
C ASP A 216 20.36 -1.07 3.20
N GLU A 217 21.37 -1.89 3.53
CA GLU A 217 22.74 -1.49 3.87
C GLU A 217 23.75 -1.93 2.79
N PRO A 218 24.95 -1.34 2.70
CA PRO A 218 25.46 -0.15 3.41
C PRO A 218 25.17 1.21 2.74
N ASP A 219 24.67 1.23 1.50
CA ASP A 219 24.42 2.47 0.73
C ASP A 219 22.95 2.61 0.29
N GLY A 220 22.02 2.22 1.17
CA GLY A 220 20.57 2.39 0.99
C GLY A 220 19.91 1.28 0.18
N SER A 221 18.59 1.41 0.03
CA SER A 221 17.72 0.31 -0.39
C SER A 221 18.02 -0.26 -1.79
N ALA A 222 17.76 -1.56 -1.99
CA ALA A 222 17.86 -2.25 -3.28
C ALA A 222 19.25 -2.34 -3.92
N LYS A 223 20.33 -1.95 -3.21
CA LYS A 223 21.71 -2.00 -3.74
C LYS A 223 22.07 -3.38 -4.26
N PHE A 224 21.75 -4.43 -3.51
CA PHE A 224 22.11 -5.79 -3.91
C PHE A 224 21.43 -6.20 -5.23
N ILE A 225 20.16 -5.85 -5.39
CA ILE A 225 19.40 -6.06 -6.64
C ILE A 225 20.07 -5.31 -7.78
N THR A 226 20.40 -4.02 -7.60
CA THR A 226 21.02 -3.20 -8.66
C THR A 226 22.37 -3.77 -9.11
N ALA A 227 23.20 -4.23 -8.17
CA ALA A 227 24.50 -4.83 -8.49
C ALA A 227 24.34 -6.13 -9.28
N PHE A 228 23.34 -6.94 -8.93
CA PHE A 228 23.06 -8.20 -9.62
C PHE A 228 22.56 -7.98 -11.05
N PHE A 229 21.65 -7.01 -11.25
CA PHE A 229 21.13 -6.67 -12.57
C PHE A 229 22.15 -5.97 -13.47
N ARG A 230 23.19 -5.34 -12.90
CA ARG A 230 24.35 -4.78 -13.63
C ARG A 230 25.38 -5.84 -14.05
N ASN A 231 25.19 -7.11 -13.69
CA ASN A 231 25.97 -8.18 -14.32
C ASN A 231 25.70 -8.17 -15.84
N PRO A 232 26.73 -8.14 -16.71
CA PRO A 232 26.54 -8.02 -18.15
C PRO A 232 25.56 -9.05 -18.73
N ALA A 233 25.61 -10.31 -18.29
CA ALA A 233 24.73 -11.35 -18.80
C ALA A 233 23.26 -11.13 -18.38
N VAL A 234 23.03 -10.63 -17.16
CA VAL A 234 21.67 -10.30 -16.67
C VAL A 234 21.15 -9.06 -17.38
N THR A 235 22.00 -8.03 -17.56
CA THR A 235 21.66 -6.83 -18.33
C THR A 235 21.26 -7.18 -19.76
N ASP A 236 22.04 -8.02 -20.44
CA ASP A 236 21.75 -8.43 -21.82
C ASP A 236 20.45 -9.24 -21.91
N ALA A 237 20.16 -10.09 -20.92
CA ALA A 237 18.90 -10.84 -20.86
C ALA A 237 17.68 -9.91 -20.65
N VAL A 238 17.81 -8.87 -19.82
CA VAL A 238 16.76 -7.86 -19.62
C VAL A 238 16.56 -7.03 -20.90
N ARG A 239 17.64 -6.62 -21.56
CA ARG A 239 17.55 -5.90 -22.84
C ARG A 239 16.92 -6.74 -23.93
N ASP A 240 17.22 -8.02 -24.00
CA ASP A 240 16.56 -8.94 -24.94
C ASP A 240 15.05 -9.03 -24.64
N LEU A 241 14.69 -9.25 -23.37
CA LEU A 241 13.30 -9.27 -22.91
C LEU A 241 12.53 -8.02 -23.38
N LEU A 242 13.06 -6.82 -23.07
CA LEU A 242 12.38 -5.56 -23.35
C LEU A 242 12.41 -5.20 -24.84
N ASN A 243 13.57 -5.29 -25.50
CA ASN A 243 13.72 -4.73 -26.84
C ASN A 243 13.37 -5.71 -27.97
N ASN A 244 13.49 -7.01 -27.75
CA ASN A 244 13.31 -8.02 -28.80
C ASN A 244 12.10 -8.93 -28.60
N ARG A 245 11.43 -8.88 -27.44
CA ARG A 245 10.34 -9.82 -27.11
C ARG A 245 9.10 -9.20 -26.49
N ASP A 246 9.02 -7.88 -26.45
CA ASP A 246 7.90 -7.15 -25.83
C ASP A 246 7.64 -7.52 -24.36
N GLY A 247 8.67 -7.97 -23.65
CA GLY A 247 8.53 -8.31 -22.24
C GLY A 247 8.20 -7.10 -21.36
N LEU A 248 7.60 -7.37 -20.21
CA LEU A 248 7.28 -6.35 -19.22
C LEU A 248 8.16 -6.50 -17.97
N MET A 249 8.35 -5.40 -17.26
CA MET A 249 8.97 -5.43 -15.93
C MET A 249 8.14 -4.63 -14.93
N LEU A 250 8.01 -5.18 -13.73
CA LEU A 250 7.34 -4.55 -12.60
C LEU A 250 8.27 -4.52 -11.39
N GLY A 251 8.25 -3.42 -10.65
CA GLY A 251 8.95 -3.30 -9.38
C GLY A 251 8.08 -2.61 -8.36
N ILE A 252 7.82 -3.28 -7.24
CA ILE A 252 7.01 -2.74 -6.14
C ILE A 252 7.91 -2.49 -4.93
N CYS A 253 7.81 -1.30 -4.33
CA CYS A 253 8.57 -0.87 -3.16
C CYS A 253 10.09 -1.03 -3.38
N ASN A 254 10.72 -2.07 -2.82
CA ASN A 254 12.13 -2.39 -3.06
C ASN A 254 12.46 -2.68 -4.53
N GLY A 255 11.51 -3.24 -5.27
CA GLY A 255 11.60 -3.38 -6.72
C GLY A 255 11.64 -2.04 -7.44
N PHE A 256 10.81 -1.07 -7.06
CA PHE A 256 10.84 0.27 -7.67
C PHE A 256 12.18 0.96 -7.38
N GLN A 257 12.67 0.86 -6.15
CA GLN A 257 14.01 1.35 -5.77
C GLN A 257 15.12 0.74 -6.63
N ALA A 258 15.03 -0.55 -6.96
CA ALA A 258 15.97 -1.19 -7.88
C ALA A 258 15.84 -0.63 -9.31
N LEU A 259 14.62 -0.62 -9.86
CA LEU A 259 14.37 -0.22 -11.24
C LEU A 259 14.76 1.23 -11.51
N ILE A 260 14.51 2.15 -10.58
CA ILE A 260 14.91 3.56 -10.71
C ILE A 260 16.43 3.71 -10.64
N LYS A 261 17.10 3.03 -9.71
CA LYS A 261 18.58 3.05 -9.59
C LYS A 261 19.30 2.35 -10.75
N LEU A 262 18.61 1.49 -11.50
CA LEU A 262 19.10 0.90 -12.73
C LEU A 262 18.92 1.82 -13.95
N GLY A 263 18.03 2.81 -13.88
CA GLY A 263 17.65 3.65 -15.01
C GLY A 263 16.50 3.10 -15.86
N LEU A 264 15.96 1.93 -15.50
CA LEU A 264 14.93 1.24 -16.29
C LEU A 264 13.61 2.03 -16.35
N VAL A 265 13.16 2.59 -15.24
CA VAL A 265 11.93 3.43 -15.23
C VAL A 265 12.15 4.85 -15.76
N PRO A 266 13.23 5.60 -15.49
CA PRO A 266 13.37 6.91 -16.14
C PRO A 266 13.74 6.83 -17.62
N PHE A 267 14.52 5.82 -18.05
CA PHE A 267 15.17 5.81 -19.36
C PHE A 267 14.86 4.58 -20.23
N GLY A 268 14.21 3.55 -19.70
CA GLY A 268 13.88 2.33 -20.44
C GLY A 268 15.06 1.36 -20.64
N ASP A 269 16.24 1.64 -20.08
CA ASP A 269 17.42 0.79 -20.19
C ASP A 269 18.24 0.82 -18.89
N ILE A 270 19.10 -0.19 -18.70
CA ILE A 270 20.07 -0.23 -17.61
C ILE A 270 21.24 0.69 -17.97
N VAL A 271 21.32 1.84 -17.30
CA VAL A 271 22.33 2.88 -17.57
C VAL A 271 23.04 3.33 -16.28
N PRO A 272 24.25 3.90 -16.39
CA PRO A 272 24.86 4.61 -15.27
C PRO A 272 23.97 5.77 -14.80
N MET A 273 23.84 5.92 -13.48
CA MET A 273 23.06 6.98 -12.86
C MET A 273 23.98 8.03 -12.25
N ASP A 274 23.58 9.29 -12.31
CA ASP A 274 24.28 10.42 -11.69
C ASP A 274 23.37 11.18 -10.70
N SER A 275 23.90 12.26 -10.10
CA SER A 275 23.17 13.06 -9.10
C SER A 275 21.99 13.87 -9.65
N ASN A 276 21.87 14.02 -10.97
CA ASN A 276 20.77 14.73 -11.61
C ASN A 276 19.61 13.81 -11.95
N CYS A 277 19.84 12.49 -11.93
CA CYS A 277 18.82 11.50 -12.23
C CYS A 277 17.76 11.42 -11.11
N PRO A 278 16.51 11.03 -11.45
CA PRO A 278 15.49 10.83 -10.44
C PRO A 278 15.83 9.61 -9.58
N THR A 279 15.44 9.65 -8.31
CA THR A 279 15.68 8.55 -7.37
C THR A 279 14.65 8.52 -6.25
N LEU A 280 14.71 7.45 -5.45
CA LEU A 280 13.98 7.31 -4.19
C LEU A 280 14.94 7.46 -3.02
N THR A 281 14.51 8.17 -1.98
CA THR A 281 15.31 8.42 -0.78
C THR A 281 14.43 8.41 0.48
N TYR A 282 15.04 8.70 1.63
CA TYR A 282 14.39 8.75 2.94
C TYR A 282 13.13 9.62 2.92
N ASN A 283 12.08 9.08 3.54
CA ASN A 283 10.85 9.83 3.80
C ASN A 283 11.18 11.12 4.57
N THR A 284 10.45 12.21 4.31
CA THR A 284 10.67 13.49 5.01
C THR A 284 10.48 13.44 6.52
N ILE A 285 9.69 12.48 7.02
CA ILE A 285 9.52 12.21 8.46
C ILE A 285 10.73 11.49 9.09
N GLY A 286 11.67 10.99 8.30
CA GLY A 286 12.84 10.24 8.78
C GLY A 286 12.49 8.88 9.41
N ARG A 287 11.31 8.34 9.10
CA ARG A 287 10.80 7.08 9.66
C ARG A 287 10.05 6.25 8.62
N HIS A 288 9.95 4.96 8.90
CA HIS A 288 9.10 4.02 8.16
C HIS A 288 7.62 4.42 8.26
N GLN A 289 6.90 4.35 7.14
CA GLN A 289 5.47 4.57 7.06
C GLN A 289 4.76 3.26 6.68
N SER A 290 3.81 2.85 7.51
CA SER A 290 2.94 1.69 7.26
C SER A 290 1.48 2.10 7.43
N ARG A 291 0.75 2.18 6.32
CA ARG A 291 -0.66 2.60 6.29
C ARG A 291 -1.30 2.25 4.94
N ILE A 292 -2.61 2.40 4.86
CA ILE A 292 -3.34 2.42 3.58
C ILE A 292 -3.44 3.86 3.10
N VAL A 293 -3.16 4.09 1.82
CA VAL A 293 -3.22 5.41 1.19
C VAL A 293 -4.06 5.35 -0.08
N ARG A 294 -4.49 6.52 -0.54
CA ARG A 294 -5.16 6.68 -1.82
C ARG A 294 -4.16 7.15 -2.86
N THR A 295 -4.20 6.53 -4.03
CA THR A 295 -3.47 6.95 -5.21
C THR A 295 -4.45 7.16 -6.35
N ARG A 296 -4.10 8.04 -7.28
CA ARG A 296 -4.82 8.19 -8.55
C ARG A 296 -3.94 7.92 -9.74
N VAL A 297 -4.53 7.43 -10.82
CA VAL A 297 -3.86 7.26 -12.11
C VAL A 297 -3.66 8.62 -12.77
N ALA A 298 -2.41 9.02 -12.96
CA ALA A 298 -2.00 10.26 -13.64
C ALA A 298 -1.78 10.06 -15.14
N SER A 299 -1.42 8.84 -15.55
CA SER A 299 -1.16 8.46 -16.94
C SER A 299 -1.53 6.99 -17.15
N ASN A 300 -2.17 6.70 -18.29
CA ASN A 300 -2.47 5.34 -18.75
C ASN A 300 -1.53 4.87 -19.87
N LEU A 301 -0.33 5.46 -19.97
CA LEU A 301 0.70 5.09 -20.95
C LEU A 301 1.09 3.60 -20.89
N SER A 302 1.05 3.02 -19.69
CA SER A 302 1.62 1.70 -19.41
C SER A 302 0.62 0.56 -19.60
N PRO A 303 1.01 -0.59 -20.17
CA PRO A 303 0.17 -1.79 -20.20
C PRO A 303 -0.24 -2.25 -18.79
N TRP A 304 0.58 -1.97 -17.77
CA TRP A 304 0.26 -2.21 -16.36
C TRP A 304 -0.97 -1.42 -15.86
N LEU A 305 -1.38 -0.39 -16.58
CA LEU A 305 -2.52 0.47 -16.26
C LEU A 305 -3.61 0.43 -17.35
N ALA A 306 -3.57 -0.54 -18.26
CA ALA A 306 -4.50 -0.64 -19.39
C ALA A 306 -5.98 -0.82 -18.94
N ASN A 307 -6.20 -1.44 -17.78
CA ASN A 307 -7.52 -1.63 -17.19
C ASN A 307 -7.95 -0.47 -16.27
N THR A 308 -7.36 0.71 -16.47
CA THR A 308 -7.67 1.92 -15.70
C THR A 308 -7.82 3.14 -16.62
N GLN A 309 -8.44 4.19 -16.11
CA GLN A 309 -8.55 5.49 -16.74
C GLN A 309 -7.78 6.55 -15.94
N VAL A 310 -7.31 7.59 -16.63
CA VAL A 310 -6.72 8.77 -15.96
C VAL A 310 -7.76 9.38 -15.03
N GLY A 311 -7.41 9.50 -13.74
CA GLY A 311 -8.30 9.96 -12.68
C GLY A 311 -8.82 8.84 -11.77
N ASP A 312 -8.75 7.57 -12.18
CA ASP A 312 -9.20 6.45 -11.34
C ASP A 312 -8.42 6.43 -10.02
N MET A 313 -9.16 6.31 -8.92
CA MET A 313 -8.61 6.23 -7.58
C MET A 313 -8.55 4.78 -7.10
N HIS A 314 -7.47 4.47 -6.39
CA HIS A 314 -7.23 3.17 -5.79
C HIS A 314 -6.69 3.34 -4.39
N THR A 315 -6.95 2.36 -3.54
CA THR A 315 -6.35 2.27 -2.21
C THR A 315 -5.27 1.21 -2.22
N VAL A 316 -4.09 1.57 -1.72
CA VAL A 316 -2.93 0.67 -1.69
C VAL A 316 -2.27 0.70 -0.32
N ALA A 317 -1.75 -0.44 0.10
CA ALA A 317 -0.90 -0.50 1.28
C ALA A 317 0.47 0.10 0.95
N ILE A 318 1.05 0.85 1.89
CA ILE A 318 2.45 1.26 1.83
C ILE A 318 3.20 0.74 3.05
N SER A 319 4.50 0.46 2.86
CA SER A 319 5.39 0.00 3.90
C SER A 319 6.84 0.32 3.54
N HIS A 320 7.28 1.56 3.75
CA HIS A 320 8.62 2.00 3.36
C HIS A 320 9.21 3.10 4.25
N GLY A 321 10.54 3.07 4.43
CA GLY A 321 11.34 4.17 5.00
C GLY A 321 11.99 5.08 3.95
N GLU A 322 12.22 4.55 2.74
CA GLU A 322 12.91 5.22 1.63
C GLU A 322 12.04 5.26 0.36
N GLY A 323 10.83 5.80 0.46
CA GLY A 323 9.89 5.86 -0.67
C GLY A 323 9.78 7.22 -1.33
N ARG A 324 10.56 8.21 -0.91
CA ARG A 324 10.41 9.60 -1.33
C ARG A 324 11.01 9.81 -2.71
N PHE A 325 10.17 10.08 -3.69
CA PHE A 325 10.58 10.45 -5.04
C PHE A 325 11.14 11.87 -5.09
N ILE A 326 12.33 12.00 -5.67
CA ILE A 326 13.00 13.27 -5.92
C ILE A 326 13.55 13.30 -7.36
N ALA A 327 13.54 14.48 -7.95
CA ALA A 327 14.11 14.76 -9.27
C ALA A 327 14.36 16.27 -9.38
N THR A 328 15.20 16.67 -10.34
CA THR A 328 15.34 18.08 -10.70
C THR A 328 14.11 18.57 -11.45
N ASN A 329 13.88 19.89 -11.50
CA ASN A 329 12.74 20.45 -12.24
C ASN A 329 12.77 20.06 -13.73
N GLU A 330 13.94 20.06 -14.35
CA GLU A 330 14.10 19.64 -15.76
C GLU A 330 13.71 18.17 -15.96
N VAL A 331 14.13 17.28 -15.06
CA VAL A 331 13.74 15.87 -15.11
C VAL A 331 12.24 15.72 -14.87
N MET A 332 11.67 16.45 -13.93
CA MET A 332 10.22 16.44 -13.68
C MET A 332 9.42 16.85 -14.92
N GLU A 333 9.78 17.95 -15.55
CA GLU A 333 9.13 18.42 -16.79
C GLU A 333 9.22 17.37 -17.89
N LYS A 334 10.38 16.72 -18.06
CA LYS A 334 10.54 15.62 -19.03
C LYS A 334 9.64 14.43 -18.71
N LEU A 335 9.61 13.97 -17.46
CA LEU A 335 8.77 12.84 -17.03
C LEU A 335 7.28 13.15 -17.23
N ILE A 336 6.85 14.37 -16.93
CA ILE A 336 5.47 14.82 -17.16
C ILE A 336 5.18 14.86 -18.65
N ASN A 337 6.01 15.52 -19.46
CA ASN A 337 5.78 15.64 -20.91
C ASN A 337 5.76 14.28 -21.62
N ASN A 338 6.53 13.30 -21.13
CA ASN A 338 6.57 11.95 -21.66
C ASN A 338 5.43 11.05 -21.16
N GLY A 339 4.56 11.51 -20.25
CA GLY A 339 3.53 10.64 -19.68
C GLY A 339 4.03 9.62 -18.66
N GLN A 340 5.27 9.76 -18.16
CA GLN A 340 5.92 8.78 -17.29
C GLN A 340 5.49 8.89 -15.82
N ILE A 341 4.85 9.99 -15.41
CA ILE A 341 4.21 10.06 -14.09
C ILE A 341 2.92 9.23 -14.13
N ALA A 342 2.98 8.04 -13.56
CA ALA A 342 1.91 7.05 -13.67
C ALA A 342 0.86 7.22 -12.58
N THR A 343 1.28 7.51 -11.34
CA THR A 343 0.39 7.60 -10.18
C THR A 343 0.82 8.70 -9.21
N GLN A 344 -0.16 9.34 -8.58
CA GLN A 344 0.06 10.34 -7.52
C GLN A 344 -0.71 9.97 -6.24
N TYR A 345 -0.13 10.24 -5.07
CA TYR A 345 -0.85 10.21 -3.80
C TYR A 345 -1.90 11.32 -3.74
N VAL A 346 -3.10 11.00 -3.24
CA VAL A 346 -4.26 11.91 -3.19
C VAL A 346 -5.04 11.81 -1.89
N ASP A 347 -5.83 12.84 -1.60
CA ASP A 347 -6.86 12.78 -0.57
C ASP A 347 -8.10 11.98 -1.04
N SER A 348 -9.17 11.96 -0.22
CA SER A 348 -10.44 11.30 -0.55
C SER A 348 -11.19 11.94 -1.72
N ASN A 349 -10.83 13.16 -2.12
CA ASN A 349 -11.42 13.87 -3.26
C ASN A 349 -10.57 13.73 -4.53
N GLY A 350 -9.49 12.95 -4.50
CA GLY A 350 -8.59 12.76 -5.63
C GLY A 350 -7.61 13.91 -5.83
N VAL A 351 -7.45 14.81 -4.84
CA VAL A 351 -6.56 15.98 -4.93
C VAL A 351 -5.19 15.66 -4.33
N PRO A 352 -4.10 15.81 -5.10
CA PRO A 352 -2.75 15.60 -4.58
C PRO A 352 -2.30 16.80 -3.75
N SER A 353 -1.57 16.54 -2.66
CA SER A 353 -0.96 17.59 -1.84
C SER A 353 0.31 17.11 -1.14
N MET A 354 1.14 18.05 -0.69
CA MET A 354 2.31 17.77 0.14
C MET A 354 1.97 17.51 1.62
N SER A 355 0.69 17.46 1.98
CA SER A 355 0.24 17.14 3.33
C SER A 355 0.61 15.70 3.70
N LEU A 356 1.10 15.45 4.91
CA LEU A 356 1.49 14.10 5.37
C LEU A 356 0.31 13.10 5.41
N ASN A 357 -0.93 13.60 5.47
CA ASN A 357 -2.13 12.78 5.39
C ASN A 357 -2.38 12.23 3.98
N VAL A 358 -1.86 12.93 2.97
CA VAL A 358 -1.99 12.57 1.55
C VAL A 358 -0.71 11.91 1.05
N ASN A 359 0.41 12.62 1.19
CA ASN A 359 1.73 12.23 0.73
C ASN A 359 2.58 11.74 1.91
N PRO A 360 2.65 10.43 2.14
CA PRO A 360 3.22 9.85 3.37
C PRO A 360 4.75 9.96 3.45
N ASN A 361 5.43 10.11 2.31
CA ASN A 361 6.89 10.15 2.22
C ASN A 361 7.45 11.53 1.84
N GLY A 362 6.61 12.45 1.36
CA GLY A 362 7.02 13.77 0.86
C GLY A 362 7.64 13.71 -0.53
N SER A 363 7.21 12.77 -1.38
CA SER A 363 7.56 12.74 -2.81
C SER A 363 7.18 14.07 -3.47
N ILE A 364 8.06 14.62 -4.31
CA ILE A 364 7.75 15.83 -5.06
C ILE A 364 6.52 15.62 -5.95
N MET A 365 5.64 16.63 -6.03
CA MET A 365 4.35 16.55 -6.73
C MET A 365 3.50 15.33 -6.34
N SER A 366 3.73 14.77 -5.15
CA SER A 366 3.04 13.55 -4.67
C SER A 366 3.18 12.35 -5.61
N VAL A 367 4.28 12.24 -6.37
CA VAL A 367 4.55 11.09 -7.24
C VAL A 367 4.68 9.81 -6.41
N GLU A 368 3.91 8.79 -6.79
CA GLU A 368 3.92 7.47 -6.14
C GLU A 368 4.58 6.40 -7.00
N GLY A 369 4.39 6.46 -8.32
CA GLY A 369 4.99 5.55 -9.28
C GLY A 369 5.21 6.18 -10.64
N ILE A 370 6.21 5.67 -11.36
CA ILE A 370 6.60 6.13 -12.69
C ILE A 370 6.89 4.95 -13.64
N THR A 371 6.85 5.21 -14.94
CA THR A 371 7.09 4.19 -15.98
C THR A 371 8.28 4.55 -16.86
N SER A 372 8.83 3.56 -17.56
CA SER A 372 9.70 3.78 -18.73
C SER A 372 9.01 4.67 -19.78
N PRO A 373 9.78 5.31 -20.69
CA PRO A 373 9.21 6.13 -21.76
C PRO A 373 8.22 5.40 -22.66
N ASP A 374 8.37 4.08 -22.80
CA ASP A 374 7.47 3.21 -23.56
C ASP A 374 6.37 2.53 -22.70
N GLY A 375 6.36 2.80 -21.39
CA GLY A 375 5.39 2.25 -20.44
C GLY A 375 5.64 0.80 -19.97
N ARG A 376 6.52 0.01 -20.59
CA ARG A 376 6.65 -1.44 -20.34
C ARG A 376 7.32 -1.81 -19.02
N VAL A 377 8.14 -0.90 -18.48
CA VAL A 377 8.69 -0.99 -17.12
C VAL A 377 7.89 -0.09 -16.21
N PHE A 378 7.32 -0.63 -15.14
CA PHE A 378 6.60 0.16 -14.14
C PHE A 378 7.19 -0.03 -12.73
N GLY A 379 7.41 1.09 -12.04
CA GLY A 379 7.86 1.12 -10.66
C GLY A 379 6.88 1.90 -9.79
N LYS A 380 6.47 1.33 -8.65
CA LYS A 380 5.58 1.99 -7.68
C LYS A 380 5.91 1.65 -6.23
N MET A 381 5.54 2.50 -5.28
CA MET A 381 5.78 2.29 -3.86
C MET A 381 4.66 1.54 -3.13
N GLY A 382 3.42 1.72 -3.59
CA GLY A 382 2.23 1.05 -3.07
C GLY A 382 2.22 -0.43 -3.42
N HIS A 383 1.95 -1.27 -2.43
CA HIS A 383 1.85 -2.70 -2.54
C HIS A 383 0.45 -3.12 -3.01
N CYS A 384 0.28 -3.23 -4.33
CA CYS A 384 -0.97 -3.75 -4.92
C CYS A 384 -1.14 -5.25 -4.67
N GLU A 385 -0.05 -5.99 -4.43
CA GLU A 385 -0.08 -7.40 -4.09
C GLU A 385 -0.62 -7.65 -2.67
N ARG A 386 -0.56 -6.64 -1.79
CA ARG A 386 -1.14 -6.71 -0.44
C ARG A 386 -2.62 -6.34 -0.49
N ALA A 387 -3.38 -7.07 -1.29
CA ALA A 387 -4.82 -6.96 -1.39
C ALA A 387 -5.42 -8.36 -1.56
N GLY A 388 -6.64 -8.56 -1.06
CA GLY A 388 -7.23 -9.89 -1.05
C GLY A 388 -8.59 -9.94 -0.36
N ARG A 389 -9.24 -11.10 -0.51
CA ARG A 389 -10.56 -11.35 0.04
C ARG A 389 -10.56 -11.15 1.56
N ASP A 390 -11.55 -10.41 2.05
CA ASP A 390 -11.76 -10.11 3.47
C ASP A 390 -10.64 -9.24 4.13
N LEU A 391 -9.71 -8.68 3.36
CA LEU A 391 -8.76 -7.67 3.86
C LEU A 391 -9.36 -6.27 3.78
N TYR A 392 -8.93 -5.40 4.71
CA TYR A 392 -9.30 -3.98 4.76
C TYR A 392 -10.81 -3.69 4.75
N VAL A 393 -11.64 -4.62 5.23
CA VAL A 393 -13.10 -4.48 5.32
C VAL A 393 -13.54 -3.26 6.13
N ASN A 394 -12.66 -2.71 6.97
CA ASN A 394 -12.85 -1.50 7.75
C ASN A 394 -12.49 -0.21 6.99
N ILE A 395 -12.16 -0.29 5.70
CA ILE A 395 -11.90 0.83 4.80
C ILE A 395 -13.01 0.80 3.73
N PRO A 396 -14.11 1.57 3.93
CA PRO A 396 -15.32 1.45 3.10
C PRO A 396 -15.09 1.75 1.62
N ASP A 397 -14.10 2.57 1.30
CA ASP A 397 -13.73 2.97 -0.06
C ASP A 397 -12.46 2.24 -0.56
N PHE A 398 -12.18 1.05 -0.01
CA PHE A 398 -11.06 0.25 -0.50
C PHE A 398 -11.33 -0.24 -1.94
N HIS A 399 -10.49 0.20 -2.87
CA HIS A 399 -10.56 -0.13 -4.28
C HIS A 399 -9.20 -0.68 -4.76
N GLU A 400 -9.18 -1.95 -5.16
CA GLU A 400 -7.99 -2.64 -5.68
C GLU A 400 -7.59 -2.07 -7.05
N GLN A 401 -6.28 -1.88 -7.27
CA GLN A 401 -5.76 -1.54 -8.59
C GLN A 401 -5.58 -2.83 -9.40
N PRO A 402 -6.20 -2.97 -10.60
CA PRO A 402 -6.16 -4.20 -11.42
C PRO A 402 -4.82 -4.35 -12.19
N LEU A 403 -3.72 -4.20 -11.45
CA LEU A 403 -2.36 -4.08 -11.95
C LEU A 403 -1.85 -5.40 -12.55
N PHE A 404 -2.10 -6.51 -11.85
CA PHE A 404 -1.60 -7.82 -12.23
C PHE A 404 -2.41 -8.38 -13.40
N GLU A 405 -3.73 -8.20 -13.37
CA GLU A 405 -4.64 -8.56 -14.46
C GLU A 405 -4.23 -7.85 -15.77
N ALA A 406 -4.02 -6.53 -15.72
CA ALA A 406 -3.61 -5.77 -16.90
C ALA A 406 -2.26 -6.22 -17.49
N GLY A 407 -1.28 -6.50 -16.62
CA GLY A 407 0.03 -6.98 -17.05
C GLY A 407 0.01 -8.40 -17.65
N VAL A 408 -0.87 -9.28 -17.15
CA VAL A 408 -1.08 -10.63 -17.70
C VAL A 408 -1.81 -10.55 -19.03
N GLU A 409 -2.90 -9.77 -19.10
CA GLU A 409 -3.75 -9.62 -20.29
C GLU A 409 -2.97 -9.10 -21.50
N TYR A 410 -1.92 -8.30 -21.28
CA TYR A 410 -1.00 -7.86 -22.34
C TYR A 410 -0.42 -9.02 -23.18
N PHE A 411 -0.28 -10.22 -22.61
CA PHE A 411 0.21 -11.41 -23.32
C PHE A 411 -0.88 -12.42 -23.71
N THR A 412 -2.10 -12.27 -23.20
CA THR A 412 -3.20 -13.22 -23.45
C THR A 412 -4.27 -12.69 -24.39
N ALA A 413 -4.31 -11.36 -24.63
CA ALA A 413 -5.30 -10.68 -25.47
C ALA A 413 -5.14 -10.90 -26.98
#